data_AF-A0A812T0N4-F1
#
_entry.id   AF-A0A812T0N4-F1
#
_cell.length_a   1.000
_cell.length_b   1.000
_cell.length_c   1.000
_cell.angle_alpha   90.00
_cell.angle_beta   90.00
_cell.angle_gamma   90.00
#
_symmetry.space_group_name_H-M   'P 1'
#
loop_
_entity.id
_entity.type
_entity.pdbx_description
1 polymer ?
#
loop_
_entity_poly.entity_id
_entity_poly.type
_entity_poly.pdbx_seq_one_letter_code
_entity_poly.pdbx_strand_id
1 'polypeptide(L)'
;MSLQDLHGSLVQGKSVGTSVLQAAYTKLVSDQPLALLPSLQRKERAALKFQDASERARKESESRVRFAVLLGGFVREAQLPVVAEIAALASPEAGWKRLFGTRRSKTLRNRYRAWKPFRDWSATTKGYHWPQRAGDLVEYAEELYESGCGKTALDALQAALTVLESAGKVRDSELLSGDTLWVATLRSITSDLVAAHPPRKPAELPTVATVVALELSVCQETLPLYFRAMAWVFLLMLWCSLRADDVQGLLPESMLLNGVGFSATLGKTKTTGPDRRVRDIKIFVARETSLTGCDWLSEGLAIWTTFSKPRDYLVLEAKDDWSGSTGRAVDPSALTLYLRHVLANLRGPLRRPNGQWVLNLQVRLYPNHLESYITAHALRDWLASLAAALGVPKPDRDFLGRWSIGSAGGSADYVRTSREVVQRVQDLVAKTLVTGKPRPYLEHQALDRLAEAMNLLDQNGAQVRAHHDILRKLPGAPRLGGEWPTFIPGAEEEELVSVHEPKVGSQSAAPTQPKYFITVSKHTGFRRLHLNGQCYVKPFKCRSVSYHDVVDGAQIDAICRDCKRRVRRETGEDPQEDSSSTSGTSSGTEAAEGEAAE
;
A
#
# COMPACT_ATOMS: atom_id res chain seq x y z
N MET A 1 32.11 45.40 5.45
CA MET A 1 32.71 46.06 6.62
C MET A 1 33.30 45.01 7.51
N SER A 2 34.57 45.15 7.85
CA SER A 2 35.21 44.34 8.88
C SER A 2 34.69 44.77 10.26
N LEU A 3 34.84 43.94 11.30
CA LEU A 3 34.47 44.27 12.68
C LEU A 3 35.15 45.57 13.20
N GLN A 4 36.30 45.93 12.64
CA GLN A 4 37.01 47.16 12.97
C GLN A 4 36.25 48.43 12.50
N ASP A 5 35.54 48.34 11.37
CA ASP A 5 34.79 49.47 10.81
C ASP A 5 33.54 49.80 11.64
N LEU A 6 32.91 48.79 12.25
CA LEU A 6 31.75 48.94 13.13
C LEU A 6 32.13 49.56 14.49
N HIS A 7 33.31 49.21 15.01
CA HIS A 7 33.80 49.76 16.27
C HIS A 7 34.18 51.24 16.14
N GLY A 8 34.74 51.65 14.99
CA GLY A 8 35.02 53.05 14.68
C GLY A 8 33.77 53.93 14.55
N SER A 9 32.68 53.37 13.99
CA SER A 9 31.42 54.10 13.82
C SER A 9 30.64 54.32 15.13
N LEU A 10 30.76 53.39 16.10
CA LEU A 10 30.14 53.52 17.43
C LEU A 10 30.83 54.56 18.32
N VAL A 11 32.15 54.75 18.18
CA VAL A 11 32.91 55.78 18.93
C VAL A 11 32.63 57.19 18.39
N GLN A 12 32.22 57.33 17.13
CA GLN A 12 31.93 58.63 16.48
C GLN A 12 30.44 59.05 16.53
N GLY A 13 29.59 58.36 17.29
CA GLY A 13 28.21 58.83 17.54
C GLY A 13 27.30 58.91 16.30
N LYS A 14 27.53 58.09 15.27
CA LYS A 14 26.60 57.98 14.13
C LYS A 14 25.59 56.86 14.38
N SER A 15 24.29 57.17 14.30
CA SER A 15 23.22 56.18 14.43
C SER A 15 23.22 55.21 13.25
N VAL A 16 23.57 53.96 13.51
CA VAL A 16 23.47 52.89 12.51
C VAL A 16 22.00 52.48 12.40
N GLY A 17 21.42 52.61 11.20
CA GLY A 17 20.01 52.33 10.95
C GLY A 17 19.62 50.87 11.23
N THR A 18 18.43 50.66 11.80
CA THR A 18 17.91 49.37 12.27
C THR A 18 17.89 48.29 11.19
N SER A 19 17.74 48.65 9.90
CA SER A 19 17.78 47.71 8.78
C SER A 19 19.18 47.15 8.52
N VAL A 20 20.23 47.92 8.79
CA VAL A 20 21.64 47.49 8.63
C VAL A 20 22.02 46.52 9.75
N LEU A 21 21.54 46.78 10.97
CA LEU A 21 21.67 45.86 12.11
C LEU A 21 20.87 44.57 11.87
N GLN A 22 19.65 44.65 11.34
CA GLN A 22 18.85 43.48 10.98
C GLN A 22 19.51 42.65 9.87
N ALA A 23 20.09 43.29 8.85
CA ALA A 23 20.83 42.60 7.79
C ALA A 23 22.13 41.96 8.31
N ALA A 24 22.87 42.64 9.17
CA ALA A 24 24.06 42.11 9.83
C ALA A 24 23.73 40.94 10.77
N TYR A 25 22.62 41.03 11.53
CA TYR A 25 22.11 39.97 12.39
C TYR A 25 21.64 38.76 11.58
N THR A 26 20.92 38.98 10.47
CA THR A 26 20.45 37.90 9.58
C THR A 26 21.63 37.16 8.94
N LYS A 27 22.69 37.89 8.59
CA LYS A 27 23.95 37.31 8.09
C LYS A 27 24.73 36.54 9.18
N LEU A 28 24.73 37.02 10.42
CA LEU A 28 25.31 36.32 11.57
C LEU A 28 24.55 35.04 11.92
N VAL A 29 23.22 35.06 11.82
CA VAL A 29 22.34 33.91 12.08
C VAL A 29 22.42 32.87 10.96
N SER A 30 22.59 33.27 9.70
CA SER A 30 22.80 32.32 8.59
C SER A 30 24.13 31.58 8.68
N ASP A 31 25.15 32.18 9.29
CA ASP A 31 26.50 31.61 9.39
C ASP A 31 26.68 30.60 10.54
N GLN A 32 25.68 30.45 11.42
CA GLN A 32 25.75 29.59 12.62
C GLN A 32 24.73 28.42 12.58
N PRO A 33 25.19 27.17 12.36
CA PRO A 33 24.33 25.98 12.33
C PRO A 33 23.56 25.71 13.62
N LEU A 34 23.99 26.29 14.75
CA LEU A 34 23.31 26.13 16.04
C LEU A 34 21.98 26.87 16.10
N ALA A 35 21.81 27.97 15.37
CA ALA A 35 20.52 28.67 15.28
C ALA A 35 19.43 27.76 14.68
N LEU A 36 19.82 26.75 13.89
CA LEU A 36 18.93 25.75 13.30
C LEU A 36 18.63 24.57 14.24
N LEU A 37 19.36 24.41 15.36
CA LEU A 37 19.18 23.24 16.25
C LEU A 37 17.77 23.09 16.81
N PRO A 38 17.08 24.14 17.31
CA PRO A 38 15.74 23.96 17.87
C PRO A 38 14.68 23.57 16.82
N SER A 39 14.84 24.01 15.57
CA SER A 39 13.96 23.63 14.46
C SER A 39 14.28 22.22 13.96
N LEU A 40 15.56 21.86 13.88
CA LEU A 40 16.03 20.52 13.53
C LEU A 40 15.68 19.49 14.60
N GLN A 41 15.80 19.81 15.89
CA GLN A 41 15.36 18.93 16.98
C GLN A 41 13.84 18.78 17.01
N ARG A 42 13.07 19.79 16.61
CA ARG A 42 11.62 19.66 16.40
C ARG A 42 11.30 18.78 15.20
N LYS A 43 12.01 18.93 14.08
CA LYS A 43 11.89 18.04 12.90
C LYS A 43 12.31 16.61 13.23
N GLU A 44 13.41 16.41 13.95
CA GLU A 44 13.94 15.13 14.41
C GLU A 44 12.97 14.49 15.42
N ARG A 45 12.46 15.24 16.40
CA ARG A 45 11.42 14.74 17.32
C ARG A 45 10.09 14.48 16.62
N ALA A 46 9.72 15.25 15.60
CA ALA A 46 8.53 14.97 14.79
C ALA A 46 8.72 13.73 13.91
N ALA A 47 9.91 13.53 13.34
CA ALA A 47 10.30 12.34 12.59
C ALA A 47 10.41 11.10 13.51
N LEU A 48 10.87 11.26 14.75
CA LEU A 48 10.95 10.21 15.76
C LEU A 48 9.59 9.91 16.43
N LYS A 49 8.68 10.90 16.51
CA LYS A 49 7.31 10.72 17.05
C LYS A 49 6.36 10.04 16.06
N PHE A 50 6.70 9.94 14.77
CA PHE A 50 5.78 9.44 13.75
C PHE A 50 6.24 8.10 13.15
N GLN A 51 5.62 7.05 13.69
CA GLN A 51 5.23 5.77 13.07
C GLN A 51 6.34 5.04 12.29
N ASP A 52 7.12 4.30 13.07
CA ASP A 52 7.94 3.17 12.68
C ASP A 52 7.24 2.32 11.59
N ALA A 53 7.93 2.02 10.48
CA ALA A 53 7.50 1.05 9.48
C ALA A 53 7.20 -0.33 10.10
N SER A 54 7.63 -0.56 11.35
CA SER A 54 7.25 -1.70 12.16
C SER A 54 5.86 -1.62 12.79
N GLU A 55 5.14 -0.49 12.86
CA GLU A 55 3.90 -0.40 13.65
C GLU A 55 2.82 -1.35 13.12
N ARG A 56 2.64 -1.42 11.81
CA ARG A 56 1.74 -2.40 11.17
C ARG A 56 2.21 -3.83 11.44
N ALA A 57 3.51 -4.09 11.29
CA ALA A 57 4.10 -5.41 11.56
C ALA A 57 3.96 -5.83 13.03
N ARG A 58 4.10 -4.88 13.96
CA ARG A 58 3.94 -5.04 15.39
C ARG A 58 2.49 -5.32 15.72
N LYS A 59 1.53 -4.51 15.22
CA LYS A 59 0.09 -4.77 15.38
C LYS A 59 -0.32 -6.14 14.84
N GLU A 60 0.21 -6.54 13.68
CA GLU A 60 -0.03 -7.87 13.13
C GLU A 60 0.58 -8.98 14.00
N SER A 61 1.82 -8.80 14.46
CA SER A 61 2.51 -9.73 15.35
C SER A 61 1.78 -9.90 16.69
N GLU A 62 1.38 -8.79 17.32
CA GLU A 62 0.59 -8.77 18.55
C GLU A 62 -0.77 -9.44 18.37
N SER A 63 -1.47 -9.11 17.29
CA SER A 63 -2.74 -9.76 16.95
C SER A 63 -2.53 -11.25 16.66
N ARG A 64 -1.44 -11.66 16.01
CA ARG A 64 -1.11 -13.07 15.78
C ARG A 64 -0.90 -13.80 17.10
N VAL A 65 -0.05 -13.25 17.97
CA VAL A 65 0.23 -13.81 19.31
C VAL A 65 -1.05 -13.92 20.13
N ARG A 66 -1.88 -12.86 20.15
CA ARG A 66 -3.17 -12.87 20.85
C ARG A 66 -4.05 -14.04 20.41
N PHE A 67 -4.28 -14.21 19.10
CA PHE A 67 -5.14 -15.28 18.61
C PHE A 67 -4.50 -16.67 18.71
N ALA A 68 -3.18 -16.78 18.64
CA ALA A 68 -2.47 -18.03 18.92
C ALA A 68 -2.70 -18.47 20.38
N VAL A 69 -2.57 -17.56 21.34
CA VAL A 69 -2.82 -17.85 22.77
C VAL A 69 -4.28 -18.20 23.02
N LEU A 70 -5.23 -17.47 22.41
CA LEU A 70 -6.66 -17.78 22.55
C LEU A 70 -7.01 -19.17 22.00
N LEU A 71 -6.52 -19.53 20.81
CA LEU A 71 -6.72 -20.87 20.26
C LEU A 71 -6.01 -21.95 21.08
N GLY A 72 -4.80 -21.65 21.59
CA GLY A 72 -4.10 -22.52 22.53
C GLY A 72 -4.86 -22.73 23.84
N GLY A 73 -5.73 -21.78 24.21
CA GLY A 73 -6.72 -21.96 25.28
C GLY A 73 -7.63 -23.15 25.03
N PHE A 74 -8.22 -23.26 23.84
CA PHE A 74 -9.07 -24.41 23.48
C PHE A 74 -8.31 -25.73 23.47
N VAL A 75 -7.06 -25.73 22.98
CA VAL A 75 -6.19 -26.91 22.98
C VAL A 75 -5.89 -27.39 24.41
N ARG A 76 -5.62 -26.47 25.34
CA ARG A 76 -5.40 -26.79 26.76
C ARG A 76 -6.64 -27.29 27.45
N GLU A 77 -7.77 -26.62 27.23
CA GLU A 77 -9.06 -26.98 27.79
C GLU A 77 -9.51 -28.38 27.35
N ALA A 78 -9.25 -28.73 26.09
CA ALA A 78 -9.50 -30.05 25.52
C ALA A 78 -8.45 -31.10 25.89
N GLN A 79 -7.38 -30.73 26.61
CA GLN A 79 -6.26 -31.61 26.97
C GLN A 79 -5.66 -32.37 25.77
N LEU A 80 -5.54 -31.72 24.61
CA LEU A 80 -5.01 -32.38 23.41
C LEU A 80 -3.54 -32.81 23.59
N PRO A 81 -3.06 -33.83 22.84
CA PRO A 81 -1.73 -34.43 23.05
C PRO A 81 -0.56 -33.45 23.15
N VAL A 82 -0.58 -32.37 22.36
CA VAL A 82 0.48 -31.35 22.36
C VAL A 82 0.66 -30.63 23.71
N VAL A 83 -0.33 -30.66 24.60
CA VAL A 83 -0.28 -29.98 25.91
C VAL A 83 0.87 -30.51 26.75
N ALA A 84 1.03 -31.85 26.81
CA ALA A 84 2.10 -32.48 27.57
C ALA A 84 3.49 -32.15 26.99
N GLU A 85 3.60 -32.12 25.66
CA GLU A 85 4.84 -31.75 24.99
C GLU A 85 5.24 -30.30 25.24
N ILE A 86 4.29 -29.36 25.16
CA ILE A 86 4.57 -27.95 25.43
C ILE A 86 4.96 -27.73 26.90
N ALA A 87 4.33 -28.46 27.83
CA ALA A 87 4.67 -28.38 29.25
C ALA A 87 6.10 -28.87 29.53
N ALA A 88 6.61 -29.81 28.73
CA ALA A 88 7.98 -30.32 28.83
C ALA A 88 9.05 -29.41 28.20
N LEU A 89 8.65 -28.34 27.47
CA LEU A 89 9.60 -27.40 26.89
C LEU A 89 10.22 -26.51 27.98
N ALA A 90 11.48 -26.09 27.76
CA ALA A 90 12.16 -25.12 28.63
C ALA A 90 11.41 -23.77 28.73
N SER A 91 10.60 -23.41 27.72
CA SER A 91 9.72 -22.24 27.77
C SER A 91 8.34 -22.61 27.20
N PRO A 92 7.39 -23.06 28.05
CA PRO A 92 6.04 -23.41 27.62
C PRO A 92 5.30 -22.23 26.99
N GLU A 93 5.51 -21.01 27.52
CA GLU A 93 4.91 -19.79 26.96
C GLU A 93 5.34 -19.53 25.52
N ALA A 94 6.63 -19.69 25.21
CA ALA A 94 7.13 -19.54 23.85
C ALA A 94 6.57 -20.64 22.93
N GLY A 95 6.39 -21.85 23.45
CA GLY A 95 5.72 -22.96 22.78
C GLY A 95 4.29 -22.59 22.35
N TRP A 96 3.47 -22.09 23.27
CA TRP A 96 2.10 -21.65 22.98
C TRP A 96 2.03 -20.53 21.94
N LYS A 97 2.95 -19.56 22.00
CA LYS A 97 3.04 -18.48 21.01
C LYS A 97 3.41 -18.98 19.61
N ARG A 98 4.10 -20.12 19.50
CA ARG A 98 4.61 -20.70 18.25
C ARG A 98 3.79 -21.87 17.72
N LEU A 99 2.85 -22.41 18.51
CA LEU A 99 2.06 -23.61 18.20
C LEU A 99 1.46 -23.61 16.79
N PHE A 100 0.92 -22.48 16.34
CA PHE A 100 0.25 -22.38 15.04
C PHE A 100 1.20 -22.02 13.87
N GLY A 101 2.51 -21.95 14.12
CA GLY A 101 3.54 -21.68 13.12
C GLY A 101 3.43 -20.29 12.46
N THR A 102 3.65 -20.25 11.15
CA THR A 102 3.66 -19.02 10.34
C THR A 102 2.27 -18.56 9.88
N ARG A 103 1.19 -19.11 10.46
CA ARG A 103 -0.18 -18.73 10.10
C ARG A 103 -0.44 -17.24 10.40
N ARG A 104 -1.07 -16.55 9.46
CA ARG A 104 -1.38 -15.10 9.55
C ARG A 104 -2.39 -14.83 10.67
N SER A 105 -2.33 -13.63 11.26
CA SER A 105 -3.25 -13.23 12.33
C SER A 105 -4.73 -13.35 11.92
N LYS A 106 -5.08 -12.94 10.69
CA LYS A 106 -6.44 -13.05 10.15
C LYS A 106 -6.94 -14.51 10.10
N THR A 107 -6.06 -15.46 9.76
CA THR A 107 -6.41 -16.88 9.75
C THR A 107 -6.71 -17.38 11.16
N LEU A 108 -5.85 -17.08 12.13
CA LEU A 108 -6.04 -17.48 13.54
C LEU A 108 -7.32 -16.85 14.12
N ARG A 109 -7.55 -15.56 13.86
CA ARG A 109 -8.78 -14.85 14.24
C ARG A 109 -10.02 -15.55 13.69
N ASN A 110 -10.00 -15.91 12.41
CA ASN A 110 -11.13 -16.57 11.77
C ASN A 110 -11.37 -17.96 12.36
N ARG A 111 -10.31 -18.73 12.65
CA ARG A 111 -10.46 -20.05 13.32
C ARG A 111 -11.01 -19.91 14.73
N TYR A 112 -10.53 -18.93 15.49
CA TYR A 112 -11.05 -18.66 16.82
C TYR A 112 -12.55 -18.31 16.79
N ARG A 113 -12.95 -17.41 15.88
CA ARG A 113 -14.36 -17.00 15.73
C ARG A 113 -15.27 -18.13 15.24
N ALA A 114 -14.76 -19.05 14.44
CA ALA A 114 -15.53 -20.20 13.96
C ALA A 114 -15.65 -21.30 15.01
N TRP A 115 -14.59 -21.55 15.79
CA TRP A 115 -14.58 -22.60 16.81
C TRP A 115 -15.28 -22.21 18.11
N LYS A 116 -15.15 -20.94 18.54
CA LYS A 116 -15.70 -20.49 19.84
C LYS A 116 -17.20 -20.82 19.99
N PRO A 117 -18.09 -20.54 19.02
CA PRO A 117 -19.51 -20.87 19.13
C PRO A 117 -19.76 -22.37 19.32
N PHE A 118 -19.05 -23.23 18.58
CA PHE A 118 -19.14 -24.67 18.77
C PHE A 118 -18.66 -25.09 20.17
N ARG A 119 -17.52 -24.57 20.64
CA ARG A 119 -17.01 -24.86 21.99
C ARG A 119 -18.03 -24.49 23.07
N ASP A 120 -18.66 -23.32 22.95
CA ASP A 120 -19.65 -22.86 23.92
C ASP A 120 -20.94 -23.69 23.87
N TRP A 121 -21.38 -24.07 22.66
CA TRP A 121 -22.49 -24.99 22.48
C TRP A 121 -22.20 -26.35 23.11
N SER A 122 -21.06 -26.97 22.78
CA SER A 122 -20.67 -28.29 23.30
C SER A 122 -20.52 -28.28 24.82
N ALA A 123 -19.97 -27.21 25.39
CA ALA A 123 -19.88 -27.02 26.84
C ALA A 123 -21.27 -27.02 27.49
N THR A 124 -22.23 -26.37 26.85
CA THR A 124 -23.59 -26.15 27.38
C THR A 124 -24.48 -27.39 27.20
N THR A 125 -24.42 -28.03 26.03
CA THR A 125 -25.32 -29.13 25.66
C THR A 125 -24.77 -30.50 25.99
N LYS A 126 -23.44 -30.65 26.04
CA LYS A 126 -22.76 -31.95 26.27
C LYS A 126 -21.91 -32.01 27.53
N GLY A 127 -21.58 -30.87 28.14
CA GLY A 127 -20.75 -30.81 29.36
C GLY A 127 -19.25 -30.99 29.13
N TYR A 128 -18.80 -30.96 27.87
CA TYR A 128 -17.38 -31.00 27.51
C TYR A 128 -17.06 -29.99 26.40
N HIS A 129 -15.78 -29.66 26.23
CA HIS A 129 -15.35 -28.56 25.35
C HIS A 129 -14.81 -29.01 23.99
N TRP A 130 -14.63 -30.31 23.79
CA TRP A 130 -14.07 -30.92 22.59
C TRP A 130 -14.95 -32.08 22.12
N PRO A 131 -15.23 -32.21 20.82
CA PRO A 131 -16.08 -33.28 20.31
C PRO A 131 -15.44 -34.65 20.62
N GLN A 132 -16.23 -35.59 21.13
CA GLN A 132 -15.76 -36.94 21.42
C GLN A 132 -16.01 -37.88 20.24
N ARG A 133 -16.97 -37.53 19.38
CA ARG A 133 -17.36 -38.30 18.19
C ARG A 133 -17.86 -37.37 17.09
N ALA A 134 -17.90 -37.88 15.86
CA ALA A 134 -18.43 -37.15 14.70
C ALA A 134 -19.90 -36.72 14.91
N GLY A 135 -20.68 -37.51 15.66
CA GLY A 135 -22.07 -37.18 16.00
C GLY A 135 -22.23 -35.82 16.69
N ASP A 136 -21.27 -35.39 17.51
CA ASP A 136 -21.38 -34.10 18.21
C ASP A 136 -21.22 -32.91 17.23
N LEU A 137 -20.40 -33.10 16.18
CA LEU A 137 -20.23 -32.11 15.11
C LEU A 137 -21.46 -32.09 14.19
N VAL A 138 -22.02 -33.26 13.88
CA VAL A 138 -23.24 -33.41 13.08
C VAL A 138 -24.41 -32.71 13.75
N GLU A 139 -24.67 -33.00 15.03
CA GLU A 139 -25.77 -32.38 15.78
C GLU A 139 -25.66 -30.84 15.80
N TYR A 140 -24.46 -30.30 16.03
CA TYR A 140 -24.26 -28.86 15.94
C TYR A 140 -24.49 -28.29 14.54
N ALA A 141 -24.07 -29.02 13.50
CA ALA A 141 -24.25 -28.57 12.12
C ALA A 141 -25.73 -28.57 11.71
N GLU A 142 -26.51 -29.56 12.15
CA GLU A 142 -27.97 -29.60 11.95
C GLU A 142 -28.66 -28.43 12.68
N GLU A 143 -28.31 -28.17 13.95
CA GLU A 143 -28.86 -27.01 14.67
C GLU A 143 -28.53 -25.67 13.98
N LEU A 144 -27.30 -25.53 13.46
CA LEU A 144 -26.92 -24.35 12.67
C LEU A 144 -27.69 -24.25 11.36
N TYR A 145 -27.95 -25.38 10.71
CA TYR A 145 -28.75 -25.45 9.48
C TYR A 145 -30.19 -25.03 9.74
N GLU A 146 -30.84 -25.60 10.75
CA GLU A 146 -32.20 -25.24 11.19
C GLU A 146 -32.31 -23.76 11.58
N SER A 147 -31.26 -23.21 12.18
CA SER A 147 -31.17 -21.79 12.54
C SER A 147 -30.91 -20.85 11.35
N GLY A 148 -30.80 -21.37 10.13
CA GLY A 148 -30.62 -20.59 8.91
C GLY A 148 -29.19 -20.05 8.71
N CYS A 149 -28.16 -20.82 9.07
CA CYS A 149 -26.78 -20.39 8.89
C CYS A 149 -26.39 -20.18 7.40
N GLY A 150 -25.44 -19.28 7.15
CA GLY A 150 -24.88 -19.13 5.80
C GLY A 150 -23.90 -20.26 5.45
N LYS A 151 -23.84 -20.65 4.17
CA LYS A 151 -22.97 -21.71 3.62
C LYS A 151 -21.55 -21.75 4.22
N THR A 152 -20.90 -20.60 4.37
CA THR A 152 -19.49 -20.52 4.80
C THR A 152 -19.27 -20.79 6.29
N ALA A 153 -20.33 -20.84 7.10
CA ALA A 153 -20.22 -21.05 8.55
C ALA A 153 -19.61 -22.43 8.86
N LEU A 154 -20.16 -23.48 8.24
CA LEU A 154 -19.71 -24.86 8.42
C LEU A 154 -18.33 -25.11 7.81
N ASP A 155 -18.05 -24.54 6.63
CA ASP A 155 -16.70 -24.54 6.04
C ASP A 155 -15.66 -23.91 6.99
N ALA A 156 -16.03 -22.82 7.66
CA ALA A 156 -15.14 -22.14 8.60
C ALA A 156 -14.92 -22.96 9.88
N LEU A 157 -15.95 -23.65 10.37
CA LEU A 157 -15.89 -24.58 11.49
C LEU A 157 -14.96 -25.76 11.17
N GLN A 158 -15.19 -26.44 10.04
CA GLN A 158 -14.36 -27.54 9.57
C GLN A 158 -12.89 -27.13 9.45
N ALA A 159 -12.64 -25.97 8.85
CA ALA A 159 -11.27 -25.49 8.70
C ALA A 159 -10.64 -25.03 10.03
N ALA A 160 -11.43 -24.78 11.08
CA ALA A 160 -10.94 -24.55 12.44
C ALA A 160 -10.61 -25.88 13.13
N LEU A 161 -11.49 -26.89 13.00
CA LEU A 161 -11.26 -28.24 13.52
C LEU A 161 -9.96 -28.82 12.99
N THR A 162 -9.75 -28.82 11.66
CA THR A 162 -8.50 -29.31 11.04
C THR A 162 -7.25 -28.61 11.59
N VAL A 163 -7.33 -27.29 11.83
CA VAL A 163 -6.19 -26.53 12.37
C VAL A 163 -5.93 -26.89 13.84
N LEU A 164 -6.98 -27.07 14.63
CA LEU A 164 -6.87 -27.41 16.05
C LEU A 164 -6.42 -28.85 16.25
N GLU A 165 -6.92 -29.81 15.46
CA GLU A 165 -6.45 -31.20 15.49
C GLU A 165 -4.98 -31.30 15.09
N SER A 166 -4.59 -30.65 13.99
CA SER A 166 -3.21 -30.63 13.51
C SER A 166 -2.26 -29.98 14.52
N ALA A 167 -2.63 -28.81 15.07
CA ALA A 167 -1.81 -28.14 16.08
C ALA A 167 -1.80 -28.92 17.42
N GLY A 168 -2.93 -29.53 17.77
CA GLY A 168 -3.13 -30.36 18.95
C GLY A 168 -2.41 -31.70 18.92
N LYS A 169 -1.86 -32.09 17.77
CA LYS A 169 -1.26 -33.41 17.52
C LYS A 169 -2.23 -34.57 17.80
N VAL A 170 -3.50 -34.39 17.42
CA VAL A 170 -4.49 -35.47 17.46
C VAL A 170 -4.04 -36.60 16.53
N ARG A 171 -4.17 -37.85 16.98
CA ARG A 171 -3.73 -39.03 16.21
C ARG A 171 -4.63 -39.22 14.99
N ASP A 172 -4.07 -39.76 13.90
CA ASP A 172 -4.82 -39.96 12.64
C ASP A 172 -6.11 -40.77 12.83
N SER A 173 -6.10 -41.76 13.72
CA SER A 173 -7.29 -42.58 14.05
C SER A 173 -8.38 -41.84 14.82
N GLU A 174 -8.08 -40.66 15.35
CA GLU A 174 -8.97 -39.83 16.19
C GLU A 174 -9.34 -38.52 15.48
N LEU A 175 -8.90 -38.31 14.24
CA LEU A 175 -9.21 -37.11 13.47
C LEU A 175 -10.69 -37.10 13.05
N LEU A 176 -11.47 -36.24 13.67
CA LEU A 176 -12.87 -36.03 13.32
C LEU A 176 -13.01 -35.15 12.09
N SER A 177 -12.05 -34.27 11.79
CA SER A 177 -12.12 -33.49 10.54
C SER A 177 -12.03 -34.34 9.27
N GLY A 178 -11.47 -35.55 9.37
CA GLY A 178 -11.40 -36.53 8.28
C GLY A 178 -12.50 -37.59 8.31
N ASP A 179 -13.38 -37.57 9.33
CA ASP A 179 -14.41 -38.58 9.49
C ASP A 179 -15.42 -38.58 8.33
N THR A 180 -15.73 -39.77 7.83
CA THR A 180 -16.58 -39.96 6.65
C THR A 180 -18.00 -39.43 6.85
N LEU A 181 -18.59 -39.65 8.03
CA LEU A 181 -19.94 -39.18 8.33
C LEU A 181 -19.95 -37.66 8.38
N TRP A 182 -19.02 -37.07 9.11
CA TRP A 182 -18.91 -35.61 9.21
C TRP A 182 -18.72 -34.93 7.84
N VAL A 183 -17.79 -35.43 7.03
CA VAL A 183 -17.53 -34.87 5.69
C VAL A 183 -18.74 -35.04 4.76
N ALA A 184 -19.46 -36.16 4.85
CA ALA A 184 -20.68 -36.39 4.09
C ALA A 184 -21.81 -35.42 4.51
N THR A 185 -22.05 -35.25 5.81
CA THR A 185 -23.03 -34.30 6.35
C THR A 185 -22.71 -32.88 5.91
N LEU A 186 -21.46 -32.43 6.02
CA LEU A 186 -21.05 -31.11 5.56
C LEU A 186 -21.40 -30.87 4.09
N ARG A 187 -21.12 -31.86 3.22
CA ARG A 187 -21.44 -31.76 1.79
C ARG A 187 -22.95 -31.69 1.55
N SER A 188 -23.74 -32.49 2.28
CA SER A 188 -25.20 -32.51 2.18
C SER A 188 -25.79 -31.17 2.59
N ILE A 189 -25.53 -30.71 3.81
CA ILE A 189 -26.03 -29.41 4.31
C ILE A 189 -25.58 -28.26 3.40
N THR A 190 -24.33 -28.29 2.94
CA THR A 190 -23.83 -27.29 1.99
C THR A 190 -24.61 -27.28 0.68
N SER A 191 -25.01 -28.45 0.18
CA SER A 191 -25.86 -28.57 -1.02
C SER A 191 -27.24 -27.97 -0.77
N ASP A 192 -27.85 -28.28 0.36
CA ASP A 192 -29.18 -27.78 0.73
C ASP A 192 -29.17 -26.26 0.92
N LEU A 193 -28.17 -25.72 1.61
CA LEU A 193 -27.99 -24.28 1.78
C LEU A 193 -27.79 -23.55 0.44
N VAL A 194 -27.08 -24.16 -0.52
CA VAL A 194 -26.89 -23.60 -1.86
C VAL A 194 -28.18 -23.64 -2.68
N ALA A 195 -28.98 -24.69 -2.52
CA ALA A 195 -30.28 -24.81 -3.18
C ALA A 195 -31.29 -23.79 -2.62
N ALA A 196 -31.33 -23.62 -1.29
CA ALA A 196 -32.20 -22.65 -0.61
C ALA A 196 -31.79 -21.19 -0.85
N HIS A 197 -30.48 -20.94 -0.95
CA HIS A 197 -29.93 -19.61 -1.20
C HIS A 197 -28.89 -19.69 -2.32
N PRO A 198 -29.29 -19.44 -3.58
CA PRO A 198 -28.38 -19.44 -4.72
C PRO A 198 -27.14 -18.57 -4.41
N PRO A 199 -25.95 -18.99 -4.84
CA PRO A 199 -24.72 -18.26 -4.52
C PRO A 199 -24.85 -16.80 -4.96
N ARG A 200 -24.40 -15.88 -4.09
CA ARG A 200 -24.35 -14.45 -4.42
C ARG A 200 -23.65 -14.29 -5.76
N LYS A 201 -24.32 -13.63 -6.71
CA LYS A 201 -23.75 -13.32 -8.02
C LYS A 201 -22.41 -12.58 -7.82
N PRO A 202 -21.39 -12.85 -8.64
CA PRO A 202 -20.17 -12.05 -8.65
C PRO A 202 -20.54 -10.57 -8.78
N ALA A 203 -19.79 -9.69 -8.11
CA ALA A 203 -20.01 -8.26 -8.23
C ALA A 203 -19.87 -7.81 -9.69
N GLU A 204 -20.69 -6.85 -10.10
CA GLU A 204 -20.66 -6.35 -11.47
C GLU A 204 -19.38 -5.58 -11.76
N LEU A 205 -18.88 -5.73 -12.98
CA LEU A 205 -17.68 -5.00 -13.41
C LEU A 205 -18.01 -3.51 -13.58
N PRO A 206 -17.10 -2.61 -13.16
CA PRO A 206 -17.19 -1.20 -13.51
C PRO A 206 -17.26 -1.02 -15.03
N THR A 207 -18.12 -0.12 -15.50
CA THR A 207 -18.18 0.17 -16.95
C THR A 207 -17.00 1.04 -17.39
N VAL A 208 -16.74 1.13 -18.69
CA VAL A 208 -15.73 2.04 -19.25
C VAL A 208 -16.03 3.49 -18.89
N ALA A 209 -17.30 3.89 -18.79
CA ALA A 209 -17.68 5.21 -18.27
C ALA A 209 -17.16 5.49 -16.85
N THR A 210 -17.03 4.46 -16.02
CA THR A 210 -16.46 4.59 -14.67
C THR A 210 -14.98 4.92 -14.74
N VAL A 211 -14.22 4.24 -15.61
CA VAL A 211 -12.79 4.47 -15.80
C VAL A 211 -12.54 5.87 -16.34
N VAL A 212 -13.28 6.26 -17.38
CA VAL A 212 -13.24 7.61 -17.97
C VAL A 212 -13.56 8.68 -16.90
N ALA A 213 -14.62 8.49 -16.13
CA ALA A 213 -14.98 9.43 -15.07
C ALA A 213 -13.92 9.53 -13.97
N LEU A 214 -13.27 8.41 -13.59
CA LEU A 214 -12.18 8.42 -12.63
C LEU A 214 -10.97 9.18 -13.16
N GLU A 215 -10.55 8.95 -14.41
CA GLU A 215 -9.42 9.67 -15.03
C GLU A 215 -9.65 11.19 -15.02
N LEU A 216 -10.84 11.62 -15.45
CA LEU A 216 -11.23 13.02 -15.44
C LEU A 216 -11.30 13.58 -14.02
N SER A 217 -11.74 12.78 -13.05
CA SER A 217 -11.82 13.20 -11.64
C SER A 217 -10.44 13.43 -11.04
N VAL A 218 -9.43 12.62 -11.38
CA VAL A 218 -8.05 12.85 -10.92
C VAL A 218 -7.55 14.22 -11.38
N CYS A 219 -7.88 14.61 -12.61
CA CYS A 219 -7.40 15.84 -13.24
C CYS A 219 -8.30 17.06 -12.95
N GLN A 220 -9.40 16.88 -12.22
CA GLN A 220 -10.34 17.97 -11.94
C GLN A 220 -9.97 18.71 -10.66
N GLU A 221 -9.33 19.87 -10.78
CA GLU A 221 -8.86 20.68 -9.66
C GLU A 221 -9.96 21.18 -8.71
N THR A 222 -11.19 21.30 -9.19
CA THR A 222 -12.32 21.74 -8.37
C THR A 222 -12.82 20.66 -7.40
N LEU A 223 -12.39 19.41 -7.56
CA LEU A 223 -12.74 18.33 -6.63
C LEU A 223 -11.80 18.31 -5.43
N PRO A 224 -12.26 17.83 -4.25
CA PRO A 224 -11.40 17.71 -3.07
C PRO A 224 -10.13 16.90 -3.35
N LEU A 225 -8.99 17.38 -2.84
CA LEU A 225 -7.68 16.77 -3.11
C LEU A 225 -7.63 15.26 -2.80
N TYR A 226 -8.23 14.84 -1.68
CA TYR A 226 -8.23 13.43 -1.30
C TYR A 226 -9.20 12.59 -2.13
N PHE A 227 -10.27 13.19 -2.65
CA PHE A 227 -11.16 12.53 -3.61
C PHE A 227 -10.40 12.17 -4.89
N ARG A 228 -9.65 13.14 -5.43
CA ARG A 228 -8.76 12.96 -6.59
C ARG A 228 -7.70 11.90 -6.31
N ALA A 229 -7.08 11.94 -5.13
CA ALA A 229 -6.09 10.94 -4.69
C ALA A 229 -6.66 9.51 -4.68
N MET A 230 -7.89 9.34 -4.19
CA MET A 230 -8.55 8.04 -4.15
C MET A 230 -9.04 7.56 -5.51
N ALA A 231 -9.51 8.47 -6.38
CA ALA A 231 -9.83 8.14 -7.77
C ALA A 231 -8.61 7.54 -8.49
N TRP A 232 -7.43 8.12 -8.26
CA TRP A 232 -6.16 7.59 -8.78
C TRP A 232 -5.83 6.19 -8.25
N VAL A 233 -6.02 5.95 -6.94
CA VAL A 233 -5.84 4.61 -6.36
C VAL A 233 -6.77 3.58 -7.01
N PHE A 234 -8.02 3.93 -7.29
CA PHE A 234 -8.95 3.02 -7.96
C PHE A 234 -8.59 2.77 -9.42
N LEU A 235 -8.04 3.75 -10.13
CA LEU A 235 -7.44 3.55 -11.45
C LEU A 235 -6.25 2.60 -11.39
N LEU A 236 -5.37 2.72 -10.39
CA LEU A 236 -4.31 1.73 -10.19
C LEU A 236 -4.87 0.34 -9.90
N MET A 237 -5.92 0.23 -9.09
CA MET A 237 -6.57 -1.07 -8.83
C MET A 237 -7.11 -1.72 -10.10
N LEU A 238 -7.71 -0.92 -10.99
CA LEU A 238 -8.22 -1.35 -12.30
C LEU A 238 -7.08 -1.78 -13.24
N TRP A 239 -6.12 -0.89 -13.49
CA TRP A 239 -5.06 -1.10 -14.47
C TRP A 239 -3.96 -2.07 -14.02
N CYS A 240 -3.77 -2.26 -12.71
CA CYS A 240 -2.82 -3.23 -12.16
C CYS A 240 -3.50 -4.47 -11.54
N SER A 241 -4.82 -4.63 -11.68
CA SER A 241 -5.59 -5.73 -11.09
C SER A 241 -5.28 -5.96 -9.58
N LEU A 242 -5.25 -4.89 -8.78
CA LEU A 242 -4.85 -4.95 -7.36
C LEU A 242 -6.04 -5.31 -6.46
N ARG A 243 -5.79 -6.12 -5.42
CA ARG A 243 -6.74 -6.23 -4.29
C ARG A 243 -6.65 -5.00 -3.40
N ALA A 244 -7.70 -4.76 -2.61
CA ALA A 244 -7.66 -3.78 -1.53
C ALA A 244 -6.50 -4.00 -0.54
N ASP A 245 -6.21 -5.27 -0.21
CA ASP A 245 -5.06 -5.63 0.64
C ASP A 245 -3.72 -5.30 -0.05
N ASP A 246 -3.62 -5.44 -1.38
CA ASP A 246 -2.40 -5.17 -2.15
C ASP A 246 -2.10 -3.67 -2.18
N VAL A 247 -3.12 -2.81 -2.31
CA VAL A 247 -3.00 -1.34 -2.22
C VAL A 247 -2.40 -0.93 -0.88
N GLN A 248 -2.85 -1.54 0.22
CA GLN A 248 -2.26 -1.30 1.54
C GLN A 248 -0.83 -1.85 1.66
N GLY A 249 -0.40 -2.76 0.80
CA GLY A 249 0.97 -3.29 0.76
C GLY A 249 1.91 -2.54 -0.20
N LEU A 250 1.43 -1.53 -0.92
CA LEU A 250 2.21 -0.74 -1.86
C LEU A 250 3.09 0.26 -1.10
N LEU A 251 4.39 0.26 -1.40
CA LEU A 251 5.40 1.09 -0.77
C LEU A 251 5.51 2.45 -1.47
N PRO A 252 5.10 3.57 -0.85
CA PRO A 252 5.08 4.88 -1.52
C PRO A 252 6.45 5.34 -2.01
N GLU A 253 7.51 5.05 -1.27
CA GLU A 253 8.90 5.38 -1.63
C GLU A 253 9.40 4.69 -2.90
N SER A 254 8.72 3.62 -3.33
CA SER A 254 9.06 2.87 -4.53
C SER A 254 8.29 3.30 -5.78
N MET A 255 7.33 4.23 -5.64
CA MET A 255 6.54 4.75 -6.75
C MET A 255 7.44 5.58 -7.67
N LEU A 256 7.49 5.19 -8.93
CA LEU A 256 8.28 5.85 -9.98
C LEU A 256 7.42 6.00 -11.22
N LEU A 257 7.49 7.17 -11.85
CA LEU A 257 6.89 7.46 -13.15
C LEU A 257 7.99 8.00 -14.06
N ASN A 258 8.08 7.48 -15.28
CA ASN A 258 8.99 7.94 -16.33
C ASN A 258 8.35 7.72 -17.70
N GLY A 259 9.05 8.05 -18.80
CA GLY A 259 8.55 7.87 -20.17
C GLY A 259 8.03 6.46 -20.52
N VAL A 260 8.49 5.40 -19.82
CA VAL A 260 7.96 4.03 -20.00
C VAL A 260 6.65 3.82 -19.25
N GLY A 261 6.48 4.46 -18.10
CA GLY A 261 5.24 4.46 -17.33
C GLY A 261 5.44 4.39 -15.83
N PHE A 262 4.34 4.10 -15.14
CA PHE A 262 4.33 4.00 -13.69
C PHE A 262 4.81 2.62 -13.23
N SER A 263 5.57 2.58 -12.14
CA SER A 263 5.89 1.36 -11.41
C SER A 263 5.96 1.58 -9.91
N ALA A 264 5.60 0.56 -9.14
CA ALA A 264 5.72 0.56 -7.70
C ALA A 264 5.95 -0.85 -7.17
N THR A 265 6.40 -0.97 -5.92
CA THR A 265 6.71 -2.23 -5.25
C THR A 265 5.66 -2.52 -4.17
N LEU A 266 5.16 -3.76 -4.17
CA LEU A 266 4.32 -4.33 -3.11
C LEU A 266 5.24 -5.06 -2.12
N GLY A 267 5.49 -4.45 -0.96
CA GLY A 267 6.40 -5.00 0.06
C GLY A 267 5.78 -6.14 0.88
N LYS A 268 4.44 -6.20 0.96
CA LYS A 268 3.71 -7.31 1.60
C LYS A 268 2.41 -7.61 0.86
N THR A 269 2.22 -8.87 0.50
CA THR A 269 0.96 -9.36 -0.10
C THR A 269 0.59 -10.73 0.49
N LYS A 270 -0.44 -11.39 -0.06
CA LYS A 270 -0.76 -12.78 0.32
C LYS A 270 0.39 -13.76 0.03
N THR A 271 1.13 -13.53 -1.05
CA THR A 271 2.17 -14.44 -1.57
C THR A 271 3.59 -13.88 -1.41
N THR A 272 3.75 -12.64 -0.96
CA THR A 272 5.04 -11.99 -0.70
C THR A 272 5.24 -11.56 0.74
N GLY A 273 6.49 -11.45 1.15
CA GLY A 273 6.91 -11.05 2.49
C GLY A 273 8.26 -11.65 2.86
N PRO A 274 8.87 -11.25 3.99
CA PRO A 274 10.19 -11.72 4.40
C PRO A 274 10.26 -13.24 4.57
N ASP A 275 9.13 -13.87 4.94
CA ASP A 275 8.99 -15.32 5.13
C ASP A 275 8.48 -16.05 3.86
N ARG A 276 8.42 -15.39 2.70
CA ARG A 276 7.92 -15.96 1.44
C ARG A 276 9.03 -16.03 0.39
N ARG A 277 8.88 -16.97 -0.56
CA ARG A 277 9.87 -17.20 -1.64
C ARG A 277 10.09 -15.96 -2.51
N VAL A 278 9.04 -15.17 -2.74
CA VAL A 278 9.11 -13.88 -3.45
C VAL A 278 9.04 -12.77 -2.42
N ARG A 279 10.12 -12.00 -2.30
CA ARG A 279 10.24 -10.95 -1.28
C ARG A 279 9.36 -9.75 -1.64
N ASP A 280 9.43 -9.28 -2.87
CA ASP A 280 8.69 -8.11 -3.35
C ASP A 280 8.14 -8.32 -4.77
N ILE A 281 6.96 -7.74 -5.07
CA ILE A 281 6.35 -7.75 -6.41
C ILE A 281 6.27 -6.33 -6.95
N LYS A 282 6.63 -6.12 -8.22
CA LYS A 282 6.41 -4.85 -8.91
C LYS A 282 5.10 -4.84 -9.70
N ILE A 283 4.43 -3.69 -9.66
CA ILE A 283 3.25 -3.36 -10.47
C ILE A 283 3.64 -2.33 -11.54
N PHE A 284 2.89 -2.30 -12.64
CA PHE A 284 3.21 -1.48 -13.80
C PHE A 284 1.94 -0.90 -14.46
N VAL A 285 2.01 0.35 -14.93
CA VAL A 285 1.04 0.95 -15.86
C VAL A 285 1.82 1.61 -16.99
N ALA A 286 1.47 1.35 -18.25
CA ALA A 286 2.11 2.02 -19.39
C ALA A 286 1.85 3.54 -19.35
N ARG A 287 2.85 4.34 -19.74
CA ARG A 287 2.77 5.81 -19.67
C ARG A 287 1.60 6.37 -20.47
N GLU A 288 1.34 5.79 -21.63
CA GLU A 288 0.29 6.17 -22.58
C GLU A 288 -1.11 5.67 -22.19
N THR A 289 -1.24 4.92 -21.08
CA THR A 289 -2.53 4.38 -20.61
C THR A 289 -3.45 5.51 -20.14
N SER A 290 -4.14 6.15 -21.07
CA SER A 290 -5.19 7.15 -20.84
C SER A 290 -6.32 6.90 -21.83
N LEU A 291 -7.56 6.93 -21.36
CA LEU A 291 -8.74 6.83 -22.21
C LEU A 291 -9.25 8.22 -22.64
N THR A 292 -8.89 9.25 -21.89
CA THR A 292 -9.40 10.62 -22.07
C THR A 292 -8.39 11.58 -22.66
N GLY A 293 -7.11 11.20 -22.75
CA GLY A 293 -6.00 12.07 -23.08
C GLY A 293 -5.47 12.86 -21.87
N CYS A 294 -6.10 12.73 -20.71
CA CYS A 294 -5.61 13.33 -19.48
C CYS A 294 -4.44 12.53 -18.90
N ASP A 295 -3.47 13.25 -18.34
CA ASP A 295 -2.32 12.67 -17.66
C ASP A 295 -2.61 12.31 -16.20
N TRP A 296 -3.57 11.42 -16.00
CA TRP A 296 -4.00 11.02 -14.65
C TRP A 296 -2.88 10.36 -13.84
N LEU A 297 -1.88 9.74 -14.50
CA LEU A 297 -0.74 9.11 -13.83
C LEU A 297 0.14 10.16 -13.13
N SER A 298 0.55 11.19 -13.87
CA SER A 298 1.38 12.28 -13.33
C SER A 298 0.63 13.08 -12.29
N GLU A 299 -0.61 13.50 -12.60
CA GLU A 299 -1.47 14.27 -11.71
C GLU A 299 -1.68 13.57 -10.36
N GLY A 300 -2.05 12.28 -10.39
CA GLY A 300 -2.27 11.56 -9.15
C GLY A 300 -0.98 11.27 -8.38
N LEU A 301 0.14 11.00 -9.06
CA LEU A 301 1.43 10.86 -8.39
C LEU A 301 1.82 12.17 -7.70
N ALA A 302 1.64 13.32 -8.36
CA ALA A 302 1.88 14.63 -7.80
C ALA A 302 1.05 14.85 -6.52
N ILE A 303 -0.24 14.51 -6.52
CA ILE A 303 -1.08 14.56 -5.32
C ILE A 303 -0.48 13.68 -4.21
N TRP A 304 -0.11 12.44 -4.51
CA TRP A 304 0.45 11.52 -3.50
C TRP A 304 1.82 11.96 -2.97
N THR A 305 2.60 12.73 -3.74
CA THR A 305 3.84 13.34 -3.24
C THR A 305 3.61 14.40 -2.17
N THR A 306 2.44 15.08 -2.18
CA THR A 306 2.07 16.01 -1.09
C THR A 306 1.85 15.30 0.25
N PHE A 307 1.54 14.00 0.19
CA PHE A 307 1.42 13.13 1.36
C PHE A 307 2.74 12.40 1.68
N SER A 308 3.89 12.88 1.19
CA SER A 308 5.18 12.20 1.36
C SER A 308 5.58 12.07 2.84
N LYS A 309 5.60 10.82 3.30
CA LYS A 309 6.00 10.38 4.64
C LYS A 309 6.52 8.95 4.51
N PRO A 310 7.64 8.57 5.14
CA PRO A 310 8.10 7.18 5.17
C PRO A 310 7.02 6.27 5.76
N ARG A 311 6.59 5.24 5.02
CA ARG A 311 5.52 4.31 5.44
C ARG A 311 5.49 3.05 4.59
N ASP A 312 4.94 1.96 5.14
CA ASP A 312 4.78 0.66 4.47
C ASP A 312 3.35 0.40 3.96
N TYR A 313 2.58 1.48 3.74
CA TYR A 313 1.21 1.47 3.23
C TYR A 313 0.91 2.71 2.39
N LEU A 314 0.09 2.57 1.34
CA LEU A 314 -0.23 3.70 0.47
C LEU A 314 -1.31 4.60 1.05
N VAL A 315 -2.49 4.02 1.32
CA VAL A 315 -3.71 4.79 1.59
C VAL A 315 -3.78 5.19 3.04
N LEU A 316 -3.99 6.49 3.23
CA LEU A 316 -4.13 7.12 4.52
C LEU A 316 -5.61 7.32 4.88
N GLU A 317 -5.87 7.71 6.11
CA GLU A 317 -7.20 8.10 6.52
C GLU A 317 -7.51 9.52 5.99
N ALA A 318 -8.69 9.66 5.40
CA ALA A 318 -9.22 10.92 4.90
C ALA A 318 -9.61 11.85 6.06
N LYS A 319 -9.49 13.16 5.85
CA LYS A 319 -10.23 14.14 6.67
C LYS A 319 -11.72 14.09 6.34
N ASP A 320 -12.56 14.57 7.25
CA ASP A 320 -14.02 14.56 7.10
C ASP A 320 -14.50 15.29 5.82
N ASP A 321 -13.78 16.35 5.43
CA ASP A 321 -14.06 17.17 4.25
C ASP A 321 -13.38 16.68 2.96
N TRP A 322 -12.59 15.59 3.03
CA TRP A 322 -11.79 15.06 1.92
C TRP A 322 -10.79 16.06 1.31
N SER A 323 -10.46 17.16 2.01
CA SER A 323 -9.43 18.12 1.55
C SER A 323 -8.01 17.57 1.65
N GLY A 324 -7.83 16.44 2.35
CA GLY A 324 -6.56 15.77 2.48
C GLY A 324 -6.65 14.58 3.43
N SER A 325 -5.51 14.25 4.04
CA SER A 325 -5.37 13.11 4.95
C SER A 325 -5.09 13.55 6.39
N THR A 326 -5.47 12.71 7.36
CA THR A 326 -5.04 12.80 8.78
C THR A 326 -3.63 12.26 9.01
N GLY A 327 -3.07 11.51 8.05
CA GLY A 327 -1.78 10.83 8.14
C GLY A 327 -1.81 9.43 8.74
N ARG A 328 -2.95 8.98 9.30
CA ARG A 328 -3.08 7.65 9.90
C ARG A 328 -3.26 6.58 8.82
N ALA A 329 -2.78 5.36 9.08
CA ALA A 329 -3.08 4.20 8.25
C ALA A 329 -4.55 3.83 8.33
N VAL A 330 -5.12 3.33 7.22
CA VAL A 330 -6.44 2.69 7.24
C VAL A 330 -6.34 1.19 7.01
N ASP A 331 -7.34 0.46 7.50
CA ASP A 331 -7.45 -0.95 7.20
C ASP A 331 -8.11 -1.17 5.81
N PRO A 332 -7.98 -2.37 5.21
CA PRO A 332 -8.55 -2.66 3.90
C PRO A 332 -10.07 -2.49 3.79
N SER A 333 -10.82 -2.58 4.91
CA SER A 333 -12.28 -2.36 4.88
C SER A 333 -12.63 -0.88 4.68
N ALA A 334 -11.82 0.03 5.22
CA ALA A 334 -11.96 1.47 4.96
C ALA A 334 -11.82 1.80 3.46
N LEU A 335 -10.96 1.08 2.73
CA LEU A 335 -10.83 1.27 1.28
C LEU A 335 -12.14 0.96 0.54
N THR A 336 -12.92 0.00 1.05
CA THR A 336 -14.24 -0.31 0.48
C THR A 336 -15.24 0.82 0.73
N LEU A 337 -15.15 1.48 1.89
CA LEU A 337 -15.96 2.67 2.19
C LEU A 337 -15.56 3.86 1.33
N TYR A 338 -14.25 4.05 1.11
CA TYR A 338 -13.75 5.11 0.20
C TYR A 338 -14.18 4.86 -1.24
N LEU A 339 -14.22 3.60 -1.68
CA LEU A 339 -14.76 3.28 -3.00
C LEU A 339 -16.22 3.69 -3.12
N ARG A 340 -17.06 3.32 -2.13
CA ARG A 340 -18.46 3.73 -2.10
C ARG A 340 -18.61 5.25 -2.11
N HIS A 341 -17.86 5.95 -1.28
CA HIS A 341 -17.90 7.42 -1.24
C HIS A 341 -17.53 8.05 -2.59
N VAL A 342 -16.45 7.58 -3.22
CA VAL A 342 -16.01 8.09 -4.52
C VAL A 342 -17.05 7.80 -5.60
N LEU A 343 -17.55 6.56 -5.69
CA LEU A 343 -18.54 6.18 -6.70
C LEU A 343 -19.88 6.93 -6.52
N ALA A 344 -20.36 7.09 -5.29
CA ALA A 344 -21.60 7.82 -4.99
C ALA A 344 -21.54 9.31 -5.41
N ASN A 345 -20.34 9.88 -5.47
CA ASN A 345 -20.12 11.27 -5.86
C ASN A 345 -19.46 11.42 -7.24
N LEU A 346 -19.22 10.30 -7.94
CA LEU A 346 -18.56 10.29 -9.24
C LEU A 346 -19.48 10.92 -10.28
N ARG A 347 -18.93 11.87 -11.04
CA ARG A 347 -19.67 12.60 -12.07
C ARG A 347 -19.59 11.88 -13.41
N GLY A 348 -20.68 11.92 -14.17
CA GLY A 348 -20.76 11.25 -15.46
C GLY A 348 -19.84 11.91 -16.50
N PRO A 349 -19.20 11.14 -17.39
CA PRO A 349 -18.38 11.71 -18.45
C PRO A 349 -19.24 12.25 -19.61
N LEU A 350 -18.77 13.31 -20.25
CA LEU A 350 -19.37 13.92 -21.43
C LEU A 350 -18.29 14.16 -22.49
N ARG A 351 -18.58 13.79 -23.73
CA ARG A 351 -17.72 14.10 -24.88
C ARG A 351 -18.19 15.39 -25.55
N ARG A 352 -17.35 16.41 -25.56
CA ARG A 352 -17.61 17.69 -26.24
C ARG A 352 -17.53 17.53 -27.77
N PRO A 353 -18.11 18.47 -28.55
CA PRO A 353 -18.04 18.43 -30.01
C PRO A 353 -16.62 18.43 -30.58
N ASN A 354 -15.67 19.08 -29.89
CA ASN A 354 -14.25 19.07 -30.23
C ASN A 354 -13.54 17.73 -29.93
N GLY A 355 -14.28 16.71 -29.46
CA GLY A 355 -13.76 15.38 -29.13
C GLY A 355 -13.20 15.24 -27.71
N GLN A 356 -13.09 16.33 -26.95
CA GLN A 356 -12.55 16.32 -25.59
C GLN A 356 -13.53 15.70 -24.59
N TRP A 357 -13.02 14.89 -23.68
CA TRP A 357 -13.78 14.36 -22.54
C TRP A 357 -13.75 15.32 -21.36
N VAL A 358 -14.90 15.54 -20.72
CA VAL A 358 -15.04 16.36 -19.51
C VAL A 358 -16.05 15.74 -18.55
N LEU A 359 -16.01 16.14 -17.28
CA LEU A 359 -17.05 15.75 -16.31
C LEU A 359 -18.31 16.58 -16.51
N ASN A 360 -19.46 15.92 -16.55
CA ASN A 360 -20.75 16.55 -16.36
C ASN A 360 -21.06 16.64 -14.86
N LEU A 361 -20.78 17.79 -14.26
CA LEU A 361 -20.94 18.01 -12.82
C LEU A 361 -22.40 17.90 -12.34
N GLN A 362 -23.38 18.00 -13.24
CA GLN A 362 -24.80 17.90 -12.90
C GLN A 362 -25.28 16.45 -12.79
N VAL A 363 -24.59 15.49 -13.42
CA VAL A 363 -25.02 14.09 -13.48
C VAL A 363 -24.10 13.23 -12.63
N ARG A 364 -24.67 12.51 -11.66
CA ARG A 364 -23.96 11.43 -10.95
C ARG A 364 -23.98 10.18 -11.80
N LEU A 365 -22.84 9.52 -11.92
CA LEU A 365 -22.72 8.27 -12.67
C LEU A 365 -23.47 7.14 -11.93
N TYR A 366 -23.33 7.08 -10.60
CA TYR A 366 -24.03 6.14 -9.73
C TYR A 366 -25.04 6.87 -8.82
N PRO A 367 -26.28 7.14 -9.28
CA PRO A 367 -27.31 7.77 -8.45
C PRO A 367 -27.92 6.78 -7.45
N ASN A 368 -28.66 7.30 -6.45
CA ASN A 368 -29.58 6.53 -5.58
C ASN A 368 -29.01 5.23 -4.99
N HIS A 369 -27.79 5.27 -4.44
CA HIS A 369 -27.11 4.13 -3.82
C HIS A 369 -26.65 3.01 -4.77
N LEU A 370 -26.67 3.27 -6.08
CA LEU A 370 -26.22 2.33 -7.10
C LEU A 370 -24.72 1.99 -6.97
N GLU A 371 -23.92 2.81 -6.29
CA GLU A 371 -22.51 2.50 -6.01
C GLU A 371 -22.32 1.18 -5.25
N SER A 372 -23.33 0.74 -4.51
CA SER A 372 -23.31 -0.52 -3.76
C SER A 372 -23.21 -1.76 -4.65
N TYR A 373 -23.54 -1.64 -5.94
CA TYR A 373 -23.41 -2.72 -6.93
C TYR A 373 -21.96 -3.01 -7.32
N ILE A 374 -21.06 -2.05 -7.11
CA ILE A 374 -19.64 -2.24 -7.40
C ILE A 374 -18.91 -2.57 -6.11
N THR A 375 -18.10 -3.62 -6.15
CA THR A 375 -17.23 -3.98 -5.02
C THR A 375 -15.78 -3.70 -5.35
N ALA A 376 -14.95 -3.53 -4.31
CA ALA A 376 -13.51 -3.38 -4.49
C ALA A 376 -12.86 -4.60 -5.19
N HIS A 377 -13.50 -5.78 -5.14
CA HIS A 377 -13.03 -6.95 -5.87
C HIS A 377 -13.27 -6.84 -7.37
N ALA A 378 -14.39 -6.24 -7.79
CA ALA A 378 -14.70 -6.05 -9.20
C ALA A 378 -13.68 -5.14 -9.92
N LEU A 379 -13.03 -4.21 -9.21
CA LEU A 379 -11.94 -3.41 -9.76
C LEU A 379 -10.75 -4.29 -10.20
N ARG A 380 -10.41 -5.31 -9.40
CA ARG A 380 -9.32 -6.24 -9.71
C ARG A 380 -9.58 -7.03 -10.98
N ASP A 381 -10.83 -7.45 -11.16
CA ASP A 381 -11.24 -8.36 -12.23
C ASP A 381 -11.44 -7.64 -13.57
N TRP A 382 -11.56 -6.30 -13.56
CA TRP A 382 -11.88 -5.48 -14.73
C TRP A 382 -10.92 -5.69 -15.90
N LEU A 383 -9.62 -5.40 -15.75
CA LEU A 383 -8.68 -5.48 -16.86
C LEU A 383 -8.53 -6.92 -17.38
N ALA A 384 -8.51 -7.91 -16.49
CA ALA A 384 -8.41 -9.31 -16.87
C ALA A 384 -9.66 -9.80 -17.64
N SER A 385 -10.85 -9.32 -17.27
CA SER A 385 -12.10 -9.64 -17.95
C SER A 385 -12.16 -9.01 -19.34
N LEU A 386 -11.75 -7.74 -19.48
CA LEU A 386 -11.66 -7.08 -20.78
C LEU A 386 -10.61 -7.75 -21.67
N ALA A 387 -9.42 -8.01 -21.14
CA ALA A 387 -8.36 -8.73 -21.85
C ALA A 387 -8.84 -10.11 -22.33
N ALA A 388 -9.60 -10.84 -21.51
CA ALA A 388 -10.19 -12.11 -21.89
C ALA A 388 -11.19 -11.97 -23.04
N ALA A 389 -12.07 -10.97 -22.99
CA ALA A 389 -13.03 -10.68 -24.06
C ALA A 389 -12.35 -10.28 -25.38
N LEU A 390 -11.11 -9.79 -25.31
CA LEU A 390 -10.27 -9.43 -26.45
C LEU A 390 -9.32 -10.55 -26.91
N GLY A 391 -9.43 -11.75 -26.34
CA GLY A 391 -8.67 -12.93 -26.77
C GLY A 391 -7.25 -13.02 -26.19
N VAL A 392 -6.90 -12.20 -25.19
CA VAL A 392 -5.60 -12.33 -24.50
C VAL A 392 -5.54 -13.67 -23.78
N PRO A 393 -4.51 -14.50 -23.99
CA PRO A 393 -4.44 -15.84 -23.43
C PRO A 393 -4.26 -15.81 -21.90
N LYS A 394 -4.74 -16.85 -21.22
CA LYS A 394 -4.70 -16.94 -19.74
C LYS A 394 -3.31 -16.67 -19.14
N PRO A 395 -2.19 -17.21 -19.65
CA PRO A 395 -0.86 -16.95 -19.09
C PRO A 395 -0.51 -15.46 -19.03
N ASP A 396 -0.85 -14.68 -20.06
CA ASP A 396 -0.62 -13.24 -20.11
C ASP A 396 -1.51 -12.50 -19.11
N ARG A 397 -2.79 -12.88 -19.01
CA ARG A 397 -3.71 -12.31 -18.02
C ARG A 397 -3.27 -12.60 -16.59
N ASP A 398 -2.70 -13.78 -16.35
CA ASP A 398 -2.17 -14.18 -15.04
C ASP A 398 -1.03 -13.25 -14.56
N PHE A 399 -0.34 -12.53 -15.46
CA PHE A 399 0.66 -11.50 -15.12
C PHE A 399 0.06 -10.18 -14.62
N LEU A 400 -1.19 -9.82 -14.94
CA LEU A 400 -1.81 -8.55 -14.51
C LEU A 400 -1.97 -8.49 -12.98
N GLY A 401 -2.69 -9.46 -12.42
CA GLY A 401 -2.89 -9.59 -10.97
C GLY A 401 -1.85 -10.46 -10.27
N ARG A 402 -0.79 -10.87 -10.99
CA ARG A 402 0.25 -11.84 -10.56
C ARG A 402 -0.31 -13.13 -9.98
N TRP A 403 -1.37 -13.64 -10.60
CA TRP A 403 -2.02 -14.88 -10.20
C TRP A 403 -1.12 -16.11 -10.34
N SER A 404 -0.07 -16.03 -11.16
CA SER A 404 0.91 -17.11 -11.40
C SER A 404 2.05 -17.18 -10.38
N ILE A 405 2.31 -16.12 -9.59
CA ILE A 405 3.46 -16.09 -8.68
C ILE A 405 3.25 -17.05 -7.51
N GLY A 406 4.12 -18.05 -7.40
CA GLY A 406 4.19 -18.99 -6.26
C GLY A 406 3.11 -20.06 -6.17
N SER A 407 2.14 -20.11 -7.11
CA SER A 407 1.09 -21.15 -7.11
C SER A 407 1.39 -22.33 -8.04
N ALA A 408 2.37 -22.20 -8.94
CA ALA A 408 2.60 -23.18 -10.01
C ALA A 408 4.06 -23.65 -10.17
N GLY A 409 5.03 -23.14 -9.38
CA GLY A 409 6.44 -23.60 -9.45
C GLY A 409 7.00 -23.71 -10.87
N GLY A 410 6.66 -22.75 -11.74
CA GLY A 410 6.87 -22.85 -13.19
C GLY A 410 7.62 -21.66 -13.81
N SER A 411 7.73 -21.64 -15.14
CA SER A 411 8.48 -20.63 -15.90
C SER A 411 8.07 -19.18 -15.60
N ALA A 412 6.83 -18.94 -15.17
CA ALA A 412 6.32 -17.64 -14.76
C ALA A 412 7.12 -16.98 -13.61
N ASP A 413 7.72 -17.77 -12.71
CA ASP A 413 8.57 -17.26 -11.62
C ASP A 413 9.92 -16.72 -12.15
N TYR A 414 10.32 -17.09 -13.37
CA TYR A 414 11.58 -16.68 -14.01
C TYR A 414 11.41 -15.52 -15.02
N VAL A 415 10.18 -15.12 -15.35
CA VAL A 415 9.93 -14.06 -16.33
C VAL A 415 10.29 -12.70 -15.75
N ARG A 416 11.48 -12.21 -16.10
CA ARG A 416 12.00 -10.89 -15.70
C ARG A 416 11.42 -9.74 -16.53
N THR A 417 10.87 -10.01 -17.71
CA THR A 417 10.24 -9.05 -18.64
C THR A 417 8.73 -8.88 -18.40
N SER A 418 8.27 -9.18 -17.19
CA SER A 418 6.85 -9.16 -16.84
C SER A 418 6.16 -7.79 -16.98
N ARG A 419 6.95 -6.70 -17.11
CA ARG A 419 6.46 -5.36 -17.48
C ARG A 419 5.92 -5.33 -18.90
N GLU A 420 6.66 -5.87 -19.87
CA GLU A 420 6.29 -5.86 -21.30
C GLU A 420 4.97 -6.59 -21.54
N VAL A 421 4.76 -7.72 -20.86
CA VAL A 421 3.50 -8.47 -20.93
C VAL A 421 2.34 -7.65 -20.39
N VAL A 422 2.52 -7.00 -19.23
CA VAL A 422 1.48 -6.18 -18.61
C VAL A 422 1.13 -4.97 -19.49
N GLN A 423 2.14 -4.22 -19.94
CA GLN A 423 1.94 -3.03 -20.75
C GLN A 423 1.32 -3.37 -22.11
N ARG A 424 1.76 -4.45 -22.78
CA ARG A 424 1.12 -4.93 -24.03
C ARG A 424 -0.38 -5.18 -23.85
N VAL A 425 -0.79 -5.76 -22.72
CA VAL A 425 -2.21 -6.03 -22.44
C VAL A 425 -2.97 -4.73 -22.14
N GLN A 426 -2.37 -3.82 -21.38
CA GLN A 426 -2.94 -2.49 -21.11
C GLN A 426 -3.15 -1.70 -22.42
N ASP A 427 -2.14 -1.66 -23.29
CA ASP A 427 -2.17 -0.97 -24.57
C ASP A 427 -3.23 -1.56 -25.50
N LEU A 428 -3.33 -2.90 -25.58
CA LEU A 428 -4.36 -3.56 -26.38
C LEU A 428 -5.76 -3.16 -25.91
N VAL A 429 -6.01 -3.20 -24.59
CA VAL A 429 -7.31 -2.85 -24.02
C VAL A 429 -7.61 -1.37 -24.27
N ALA A 430 -6.68 -0.47 -23.93
CA ALA A 430 -6.88 0.97 -24.09
C ALA A 430 -7.07 1.37 -25.57
N LYS A 431 -6.21 0.88 -26.48
CA LYS A 431 -6.36 1.07 -27.92
C LYS A 431 -7.71 0.57 -28.43
N THR A 432 -8.17 -0.59 -27.93
CA THR A 432 -9.47 -1.14 -28.33
C THR A 432 -10.62 -0.27 -27.87
N LEU A 433 -10.60 0.20 -26.63
CA LEU A 433 -11.64 1.09 -26.10
C LEU A 433 -11.69 2.42 -26.86
N VAL A 434 -10.53 2.98 -27.21
CA VAL A 434 -10.42 4.26 -27.91
C VAL A 434 -10.81 4.15 -29.39
N THR A 435 -10.27 3.18 -30.10
CA THR A 435 -10.37 3.10 -31.58
C THR A 435 -11.42 2.11 -32.08
N GLY A 436 -11.87 1.18 -31.23
CA GLY A 436 -12.69 0.03 -31.63
C GLY A 436 -11.92 -1.08 -32.35
N LYS A 437 -10.59 -1.00 -32.44
CA LYS A 437 -9.72 -1.97 -33.14
C LYS A 437 -8.82 -2.74 -32.16
N PRO A 438 -8.45 -4.01 -32.44
CA PRO A 438 -8.76 -4.77 -33.66
C PRO A 438 -10.21 -5.25 -33.74
N ARG A 439 -10.89 -5.35 -32.60
CA ARG A 439 -12.31 -5.70 -32.50
C ARG A 439 -12.94 -4.90 -31.35
N PRO A 440 -14.14 -4.33 -31.50
CA PRO A 440 -14.75 -3.52 -30.46
C PRO A 440 -15.09 -4.37 -29.22
N TYR A 441 -14.93 -3.77 -28.04
CA TYR A 441 -15.41 -4.32 -26.78
C TYR A 441 -16.89 -3.95 -26.58
N LEU A 442 -17.70 -4.89 -26.10
CA LEU A 442 -19.14 -4.72 -25.93
C LEU A 442 -19.51 -4.91 -24.45
N GLU A 443 -20.03 -3.84 -23.83
CA GLU A 443 -20.42 -3.83 -22.41
C GLU A 443 -21.89 -4.18 -22.15
N HIS A 444 -22.56 -4.84 -23.11
CA HIS A 444 -24.02 -5.01 -23.09
C HIS A 444 -24.55 -5.64 -21.80
N GLN A 445 -23.93 -6.73 -21.33
CA GLN A 445 -24.35 -7.43 -20.12
C GLN A 445 -24.19 -6.56 -18.85
N ALA A 446 -23.07 -5.85 -18.72
CA ALA A 446 -22.84 -4.98 -17.57
C ALA A 446 -23.83 -3.80 -17.55
N LEU A 447 -24.11 -3.23 -18.72
CA LEU A 447 -25.06 -2.12 -18.88
C LEU A 447 -26.51 -2.53 -18.58
N ASP A 448 -26.92 -3.71 -19.04
CA ASP A 448 -28.29 -4.19 -18.81
C ASP A 448 -28.51 -4.54 -17.33
N ARG A 449 -27.55 -5.21 -16.68
CA ARG A 449 -27.63 -5.49 -15.24
C ARG A 449 -27.62 -4.23 -14.40
N LEU A 450 -26.86 -3.21 -14.81
CA LEU A 450 -26.90 -1.90 -14.14
C LEU A 450 -28.26 -1.20 -14.31
N ALA A 451 -28.87 -1.33 -15.49
CA ALA A 451 -30.21 -0.82 -15.74
C ALA A 451 -31.28 -1.55 -14.89
N GLU A 452 -31.21 -2.89 -14.83
CA GLU A 452 -32.08 -3.72 -13.99
C GLU A 452 -31.94 -3.36 -12.52
N ALA A 453 -30.70 -3.22 -12.04
CA ALA A 453 -30.38 -2.77 -10.70
C ALA A 453 -31.04 -1.43 -10.35
N MET A 454 -30.92 -0.46 -11.26
CA MET A 454 -31.52 0.85 -11.09
C MET A 454 -33.05 0.79 -11.18
N ASN A 455 -33.61 -0.09 -12.01
CA ASN A 455 -35.07 -0.25 -12.10
C ASN A 455 -35.68 -0.75 -10.79
N LEU A 456 -34.96 -1.61 -10.06
CA LEU A 456 -35.36 -2.06 -8.72
C LEU A 456 -35.30 -0.94 -7.67
N LEU A 457 -34.44 0.07 -7.88
CA LEU A 457 -34.27 1.18 -6.94
C LEU A 457 -35.24 2.34 -7.20
N ASP A 458 -35.37 2.76 -8.46
CA ASP A 458 -36.08 4.00 -8.83
C ASP A 458 -36.65 3.99 -10.26
N GLN A 459 -36.78 2.82 -10.90
CA GLN A 459 -37.37 2.68 -12.25
C GLN A 459 -36.68 3.50 -13.37
N ASN A 460 -35.48 4.05 -13.11
CA ASN A 460 -34.75 4.95 -14.00
C ASN A 460 -33.59 4.26 -14.76
N GLY A 461 -33.68 2.95 -14.97
CA GLY A 461 -32.61 2.15 -15.57
C GLY A 461 -32.22 2.55 -16.98
N ALA A 462 -33.18 2.99 -17.80
CA ALA A 462 -32.89 3.44 -19.17
C ALA A 462 -31.99 4.70 -19.19
N GLN A 463 -32.23 5.64 -18.28
CA GLN A 463 -31.43 6.86 -18.17
C GLN A 463 -30.02 6.56 -17.67
N VAL A 464 -29.89 5.74 -16.62
CA VAL A 464 -28.58 5.33 -16.10
C VAL A 464 -27.79 4.55 -17.16
N ARG A 465 -28.43 3.64 -17.88
CA ARG A 465 -27.81 2.93 -19.02
C ARG A 465 -27.28 3.91 -20.05
N ALA A 466 -28.04 4.95 -20.39
CA ALA A 466 -27.62 5.96 -21.37
C ALA A 466 -26.41 6.80 -20.90
N HIS A 467 -26.23 6.99 -19.59
CA HIS A 467 -25.06 7.64 -19.00
C HIS A 467 -23.81 6.75 -18.99
N HIS A 468 -23.98 5.43 -18.84
CA HIS A 468 -22.88 4.48 -18.87
C HIS A 468 -22.49 3.99 -20.28
N ASP A 469 -23.42 3.97 -21.24
CA ASP A 469 -23.20 3.47 -22.61
C ASP A 469 -22.48 4.50 -23.49
N ILE A 470 -21.23 4.81 -23.14
CA ILE A 470 -20.43 5.84 -23.81
C ILE A 470 -19.73 5.35 -25.08
N LEU A 471 -19.53 4.05 -25.23
CA LEU A 471 -18.89 3.44 -26.42
C LEU A 471 -19.79 3.48 -27.66
N ARG A 472 -21.11 3.60 -27.49
CA ARG A 472 -22.08 3.60 -28.60
C ARG A 472 -22.59 4.99 -28.97
N LYS A 473 -21.97 6.05 -28.46
CA LYS A 473 -22.35 7.44 -28.75
C LYS A 473 -21.90 7.92 -30.14
N LEU A 474 -20.90 7.26 -30.74
CA LEU A 474 -20.40 7.59 -32.06
C LEU A 474 -20.93 6.61 -33.12
N PRO A 475 -21.11 7.06 -34.38
CA PRO A 475 -21.48 6.16 -35.47
C PRO A 475 -20.44 5.05 -35.72
N GLY A 476 -20.92 3.86 -36.08
CA GLY A 476 -20.12 2.70 -36.43
C GLY A 476 -19.79 1.79 -35.24
N ALA A 477 -18.61 1.14 -35.28
CA ALA A 477 -18.19 0.19 -34.26
C ALA A 477 -18.04 0.86 -32.87
N PRO A 478 -18.49 0.22 -31.77
CA PRO A 478 -18.41 0.79 -30.42
C PRO A 478 -16.98 1.17 -30.02
N ARG A 479 -16.80 2.42 -29.59
CA ARG A 479 -15.51 3.05 -29.23
C ARG A 479 -15.71 4.39 -28.53
N LEU A 480 -14.72 4.86 -27.79
CA LEU A 480 -14.68 6.23 -27.26
C LEU A 480 -14.44 7.28 -28.36
N GLY A 481 -13.69 6.90 -29.40
CA GLY A 481 -13.31 7.73 -30.53
C GLY A 481 -12.08 8.60 -30.27
N GLY A 482 -11.33 8.88 -31.33
CA GLY A 482 -10.02 9.54 -31.29
C GLY A 482 -8.93 8.65 -31.87
N GLU A 483 -7.69 9.12 -31.78
CA GLU A 483 -6.49 8.36 -32.13
C GLU A 483 -5.87 7.73 -30.88
N TRP A 484 -5.13 6.64 -31.07
CA TRP A 484 -4.37 5.99 -30.01
C TRP A 484 -2.87 6.13 -30.32
N PRO A 485 -2.03 6.53 -29.35
CA PRO A 485 -2.37 6.87 -27.96
C PRO A 485 -3.14 8.19 -27.82
N THR A 486 -4.02 8.29 -26.80
CA THR A 486 -4.78 9.54 -26.56
C THR A 486 -3.96 10.59 -25.81
N PHE A 487 -2.98 10.12 -25.06
CA PHE A 487 -2.01 10.93 -24.32
C PHE A 487 -0.62 10.54 -24.81
N ILE A 488 0.17 11.54 -25.20
CA ILE A 488 1.56 11.38 -25.62
C ILE A 488 2.43 12.08 -24.56
N PRO A 489 3.40 11.39 -23.94
CA PRO A 489 4.30 12.00 -22.96
C PRO A 489 5.10 13.14 -23.59
N GLY A 490 5.40 14.19 -22.84
CA GLY A 490 6.28 15.25 -23.32
C GLY A 490 7.72 14.73 -23.55
N ALA A 491 8.42 15.24 -24.57
CA ALA A 491 9.80 14.82 -24.90
C ALA A 491 10.79 14.99 -23.72
N GLU A 492 10.56 15.95 -22.82
CA GLU A 492 11.37 16.14 -21.61
C GLU A 492 11.13 15.08 -20.53
N GLU A 493 10.03 14.32 -20.60
CA GLU A 493 9.71 13.22 -19.67
C GLU A 493 10.39 11.89 -20.03
N GLU A 494 10.98 11.77 -21.22
CA GLU A 494 11.82 10.62 -21.59
C GLU A 494 13.11 10.57 -20.75
N GLU A 495 13.55 11.71 -20.19
CA GLU A 495 14.81 11.83 -19.42
C GLU A 495 14.63 12.16 -17.92
N LEU A 496 13.41 12.33 -17.40
CA LEU A 496 13.22 12.76 -16.00
C LEU A 496 13.25 11.62 -14.96
N VAL A 497 14.48 11.38 -14.49
CA VAL A 497 14.97 11.43 -13.10
C VAL A 497 14.23 10.64 -12.01
N SER A 498 14.93 9.61 -11.50
CA SER A 498 14.78 9.03 -10.17
C SER A 498 14.47 10.11 -9.12
N VAL A 499 13.42 9.90 -8.30
CA VAL A 499 13.23 10.66 -7.05
C VAL A 499 14.33 10.26 -6.07
N HIS A 500 15.56 10.75 -6.31
CA HIS A 500 16.77 10.86 -5.48
C HIS A 500 18.07 10.87 -6.32
N GLU A 501 18.16 11.71 -7.35
CA GLU A 501 19.46 12.08 -7.92
C GLU A 501 19.80 13.55 -7.64
N PRO A 502 20.87 13.85 -6.89
CA PRO A 502 21.33 15.22 -6.69
C PRO A 502 21.94 15.74 -8.00
N LYS A 503 21.48 16.92 -8.43
CA LYS A 503 22.03 17.68 -9.54
C LYS A 503 23.55 17.85 -9.39
N VAL A 504 24.32 17.37 -10.37
CA VAL A 504 25.75 17.66 -10.47
C VAL A 504 25.88 19.10 -10.98
N GLY A 505 26.19 20.02 -10.07
CA GLY A 505 26.54 21.39 -10.39
C GLY A 505 27.92 21.47 -11.06
N SER A 506 27.99 22.29 -12.09
CA SER A 506 29.17 22.65 -12.89
C SER A 506 30.41 22.98 -12.07
N GLN A 507 31.57 22.53 -12.54
CA GLN A 507 32.88 22.96 -12.06
C GLN A 507 33.14 24.44 -12.41
N SER A 508 33.56 25.22 -11.43
CA SER A 508 34.47 26.35 -11.62
C SER A 508 35.16 26.75 -10.30
N ALA A 509 36.50 26.78 -10.37
CA ALA A 509 37.52 27.44 -9.53
C ALA A 509 37.62 27.13 -8.01
N ALA A 510 38.80 26.65 -7.60
CA ALA A 510 39.31 26.71 -6.21
C ALA A 510 40.14 28.01 -6.02
N PRO A 511 40.41 28.50 -4.78
CA PRO A 511 40.36 27.78 -3.51
C PRO A 511 39.79 28.54 -2.29
N THR A 512 38.82 27.94 -1.62
CA THR A 512 38.73 27.90 -0.15
C THR A 512 38.02 26.60 0.18
N GLN A 513 38.58 25.76 1.06
CA GLN A 513 37.89 24.52 1.44
C GLN A 513 36.59 24.90 2.16
N PRO A 514 35.43 24.45 1.66
CA PRO A 514 34.14 24.85 2.20
C PRO A 514 33.99 24.40 3.66
N LYS A 515 33.38 25.24 4.50
CA LYS A 515 33.30 25.03 5.96
C LYS A 515 32.54 23.76 6.36
N TYR A 516 31.51 23.38 5.60
CA TYR A 516 30.66 22.24 5.89
C TYR A 516 30.49 21.29 4.70
N PHE A 517 30.07 20.06 5.01
CA PHE A 517 29.57 19.11 4.03
C PHE A 517 28.33 18.38 4.54
N ILE A 518 27.41 18.05 3.64
CA ILE A 518 26.15 17.36 3.93
C ILE A 518 26.21 15.98 3.29
N THR A 519 25.99 14.92 4.08
CA THR A 519 25.88 13.54 3.59
C THR A 519 24.41 13.15 3.44
N VAL A 520 24.06 12.45 2.37
CA VAL A 520 22.70 11.92 2.15
C VAL A 520 22.66 10.40 2.34
N SER A 521 21.78 9.91 3.21
CA SER A 521 21.56 8.47 3.44
C SER A 521 20.94 7.80 2.21
N LYS A 522 21.55 6.69 1.77
CA LYS A 522 21.11 5.92 0.59
C LYS A 522 19.69 5.35 0.71
N HIS A 523 19.31 4.92 1.91
CA HIS A 523 18.05 4.21 2.12
C HIS A 523 16.89 5.13 2.52
N THR A 524 17.20 6.32 3.03
CA THR A 524 16.20 7.18 3.69
C THR A 524 16.20 8.61 3.17
N GLY A 525 17.12 8.99 2.28
CA GLY A 525 17.28 10.38 1.83
C GLY A 525 17.75 11.34 2.91
N PHE A 526 18.06 10.85 4.12
CA PHE A 526 18.34 11.65 5.29
C PHE A 526 19.64 12.47 5.14
N ARG A 527 19.54 13.79 5.25
CA ARG A 527 20.63 14.77 5.03
C ARG A 527 21.23 15.18 6.37
N ARG A 528 22.49 14.81 6.59
CA ARG A 528 23.22 15.09 7.83
C ARG A 528 24.36 16.08 7.60
N LEU A 529 24.40 17.16 8.38
CA LEU A 529 25.45 18.18 8.32
C LEU A 529 26.70 17.76 9.10
N HIS A 530 27.87 18.02 8.53
CA HIS A 530 29.19 17.78 9.12
C HIS A 530 30.13 18.99 8.90
N LEU A 531 31.10 19.15 9.82
CA LEU A 531 32.21 20.10 9.68
C LEU A 531 33.30 19.50 8.79
N ASN A 532 33.69 20.23 7.75
CA ASN A 532 34.75 19.79 6.84
C ASN A 532 36.12 19.80 7.54
N GLY A 533 36.92 18.76 7.33
CA GLY A 533 38.24 18.58 7.98
C GLY A 533 38.22 18.18 9.46
N GLN A 534 37.16 18.50 10.22
CA GLN A 534 37.10 18.27 11.67
C GLN A 534 36.19 17.11 12.12
N CYS A 535 35.35 16.58 11.23
CA CYS A 535 34.56 15.38 11.50
C CYS A 535 35.38 14.09 11.30
N TYR A 536 35.07 13.05 12.08
CA TYR A 536 35.60 11.70 11.83
C TYR A 536 35.03 11.10 10.54
N VAL A 537 33.82 11.51 10.15
CA VAL A 537 33.21 11.15 8.87
C VAL A 537 34.01 11.83 7.77
N LYS A 538 34.56 11.02 6.87
CA LYS A 538 35.36 11.50 5.74
C LYS A 538 34.47 11.61 4.50
N PRO A 539 34.34 12.80 3.88
CA PRO A 539 33.50 13.01 2.70
C PRO A 539 33.72 11.99 1.58
N PHE A 540 34.97 11.62 1.31
CA PHE A 540 35.33 10.63 0.28
C PHE A 540 34.88 9.20 0.58
N LYS A 541 34.50 8.89 1.83
CA LYS A 541 33.89 7.60 2.21
C LYS A 541 32.37 7.62 2.09
N CYS A 542 31.76 8.74 1.69
CA CYS A 542 30.32 8.90 1.56
C CYS A 542 29.93 8.96 0.07
N ARG A 543 28.90 8.20 -0.31
CA ARG A 543 28.49 8.06 -1.72
C ARG A 543 27.82 9.31 -2.30
N SER A 544 27.17 10.13 -1.47
CA SER A 544 26.57 11.41 -1.86
C SER A 544 26.92 12.47 -0.83
N VAL A 545 27.65 13.49 -1.28
CA VAL A 545 28.12 14.62 -0.48
C VAL A 545 27.93 15.91 -1.26
N SER A 546 27.42 16.94 -0.59
CA SER A 546 27.44 18.32 -1.09
C SER A 546 28.17 19.21 -0.11
N TYR A 547 28.95 20.17 -0.61
CA TYR A 547 29.77 21.06 0.21
C TYR A 547 29.19 22.47 0.23
N HIS A 548 29.23 23.11 1.41
CA HIS A 548 28.58 24.40 1.63
C HIS A 548 29.36 25.24 2.65
N ASP A 549 29.43 26.55 2.44
CA ASP A 549 29.97 27.51 3.43
C ASP A 549 28.90 28.03 4.38
N VAL A 550 27.68 28.16 3.88
CA VAL A 550 26.48 28.61 4.61
C VAL A 550 25.39 27.57 4.40
N VAL A 551 24.67 27.21 5.46
CA VAL A 551 23.72 26.09 5.43
C VAL A 551 22.34 26.57 5.87
N ASP A 552 21.32 26.28 5.06
CA ASP A 552 19.93 26.54 5.39
C ASP A 552 19.25 25.32 6.04
N GLY A 553 18.31 25.56 6.96
CA GLY A 553 17.52 24.52 7.64
C GLY A 553 16.59 23.72 6.73
N ALA A 554 16.39 24.14 5.47
CA ALA A 554 15.71 23.33 4.45
C ALA A 554 16.63 22.27 3.82
N GLN A 555 17.96 22.47 3.87
CA GLN A 555 18.96 21.61 3.23
C GLN A 555 19.41 20.43 4.10
N ILE A 556 19.11 20.47 5.41
CA ILE A 556 19.58 19.49 6.39
C ILE A 556 18.42 18.98 7.27
N ASP A 557 18.51 17.71 7.65
CA ASP A 557 17.53 17.04 8.51
C ASP A 557 18.07 16.89 9.94
N ALA A 558 19.39 16.75 10.11
CA ALA A 558 20.07 16.81 11.41
C ALA A 558 21.56 17.19 11.31
N ILE A 559 22.15 17.58 12.44
CA ILE A 559 23.61 17.80 12.56
C ILE A 559 24.27 16.53 13.12
N CYS A 560 25.43 16.14 12.61
CA CYS A 560 26.24 15.06 13.17
C CYS A 560 26.52 15.30 14.66
N ARG A 561 26.38 14.27 15.51
CA ARG A 561 26.51 14.40 16.98
C ARG A 561 27.86 14.97 17.41
N ASP A 562 28.94 14.59 16.71
CA ASP A 562 30.29 15.08 17.01
C ASP A 562 30.51 16.49 16.49
N CYS A 563 29.97 16.81 15.31
CA CYS A 563 30.02 18.17 14.79
C CYS A 563 29.18 19.11 15.67
N LYS A 564 27.99 18.68 16.12
CA LYS A 564 27.14 19.41 17.06
C LYS A 564 27.87 19.73 18.36
N ARG A 565 28.59 18.76 18.93
CA ARG A 565 29.42 18.96 20.14
C ARG A 565 30.55 19.97 19.91
N ARG A 566 31.20 19.92 18.74
CA ARG A 566 32.28 20.84 18.37
C ARG A 566 31.78 22.27 18.14
N VAL A 567 30.70 22.43 17.37
CA VAL A 567 30.11 23.76 17.11
C VAL A 567 29.65 24.41 18.42
N ARG A 568 29.05 23.67 19.36
CA ARG A 568 28.69 24.20 20.69
C ARG A 568 29.89 24.67 21.52
N ARG A 569 31.01 23.94 21.47
CA ARG A 569 32.26 24.34 22.15
C ARG A 569 32.87 25.60 21.56
N GLU A 570 32.80 25.77 20.24
CA GLU A 570 33.34 26.96 19.55
C GLU A 570 32.51 28.23 19.82
N THR A 571 31.22 28.10 20.14
CA THR A 571 30.32 29.23 20.42
C THR A 571 30.11 29.53 21.91
N GLY A 572 30.78 28.82 22.81
CA GLY A 572 30.68 29.02 24.26
C GLY A 572 29.36 28.53 24.88
N GLU A 573 28.62 27.64 24.21
CA GLU A 573 27.45 26.97 24.79
C GLU A 573 27.89 25.68 25.51
N ASP A 574 27.57 25.55 26.80
CA ASP A 574 27.96 24.39 27.62
C ASP A 574 27.46 23.06 27.01
N PRO A 575 28.34 22.06 26.82
CA PRO A 575 27.95 20.77 26.25
C PRO A 575 27.19 19.94 27.30
N GLN A 576 25.88 20.16 27.43
CA GLN A 576 25.03 19.26 28.20
C GLN A 576 25.03 17.87 27.54
N GLU A 577 25.36 16.82 28.31
CA GLU A 577 25.42 15.44 27.85
C GLU A 577 24.02 14.92 27.48
N ASP A 578 23.69 14.88 26.18
CA ASP A 578 22.57 14.06 25.70
C ASP A 578 22.99 12.58 25.81
N SER A 579 22.74 11.94 26.96
CA SER A 579 23.01 10.52 27.19
C SER A 579 21.95 9.63 26.53
N SER A 580 22.19 9.23 25.29
CA SER A 580 21.60 8.00 24.73
C SER A 580 22.69 7.17 24.06
N SER A 581 22.93 6.00 24.64
CA SER A 581 23.88 4.98 24.23
C SER A 581 23.18 3.99 23.30
N THR A 582 23.65 3.92 22.05
CA THR A 582 23.45 2.75 21.18
C THR A 582 24.84 2.24 20.79
N SER A 583 25.34 1.31 21.58
CA SER A 583 26.51 0.48 21.28
C SER A 583 26.13 -0.51 20.18
N GLY A 584 26.62 -0.26 18.95
CA GLY A 584 26.59 -1.24 17.87
C GLY A 584 27.85 -2.10 17.93
N THR A 585 27.70 -3.35 18.33
CA THR A 585 28.77 -4.36 18.26
C THR A 585 28.96 -4.78 16.81
N SER A 586 30.14 -4.49 16.27
CA SER A 586 30.66 -4.97 15.00
C SER A 586 31.31 -6.34 15.19
N SER A 587 30.70 -7.41 14.67
CA SER A 587 31.39 -8.70 14.51
C SER A 587 32.21 -8.65 13.22
N GLY A 588 33.50 -8.39 13.36
CA GLY A 588 34.51 -8.57 12.31
C GLY A 588 35.01 -10.02 12.29
N THR A 589 34.98 -10.64 11.12
CA THR A 589 35.70 -11.88 10.82
C THR A 589 37.17 -11.53 10.56
N GLU A 590 38.07 -11.93 11.45
CA GLU A 590 39.51 -11.97 11.17
C GLU A 590 39.91 -13.41 10.82
N ALA A 591 40.56 -13.53 9.66
CA ALA A 591 41.24 -14.73 9.21
C ALA A 591 42.54 -14.87 10.01
N ALA A 592 42.77 -16.05 10.58
CA ALA A 592 44.05 -16.42 11.17
C ALA A 592 44.82 -17.27 10.16
N GLU A 593 45.81 -16.67 9.52
CA GLU A 593 46.99 -17.36 9.00
C GLU A 593 47.93 -17.64 10.19
N GLY A 594 48.45 -18.86 10.27
CA GLY A 594 49.39 -19.27 11.31
C GLY A 594 50.07 -20.56 10.90
N GLU A 595 51.15 -20.41 10.13
CA GLU A 595 52.08 -21.48 9.75
C GLU A 595 53.19 -21.61 10.82
N ALA A 596 53.44 -22.87 11.19
CA ALA A 596 54.58 -23.52 11.86
C ALA A 596 55.70 -22.71 12.55
N ALA A 597 56.11 -23.15 13.75
CA ALA A 597 57.44 -23.74 14.01
C ALA A 597 57.58 -24.24 15.46
N GLU A 598 58.19 -25.44 15.56
CA GLU A 598 58.76 -26.16 16.73
C GLU A 598 57.86 -26.67 17.86
#